data_AF-A0A970BFT9-F1
#
_entry.id   AF-A0A970BFT9-F1
#
_cell.length_a   1.000
_cell.length_b   1.000
_cell.length_c   1.000
_cell.angle_alpha   90.00
_cell.angle_beta   90.00
_cell.angle_gamma   90.00
#
_symmetry.space_group_name_H-M   'P 1'
#
loop_
_entity.id
_entity.type
_entity.pdbx_description
1 polymer ?
#
loop_
_entity_poly.entity_id
_entity_poly.type
_entity_poly.pdbx_seq_one_letter_code
_entity_poly.pdbx_strand_id
1 'polypeptide(L)'
;MKIITIALLLLSASLIAQMPIRHNALESNRYGVAYNLPLTQLDFELKISKTTYKRGEYYQFAKQYLSIDNPILEDKVVYNLEGVSVHNIGVPNKHNSYLIEFRSNSAEPFVYLTKDGLICSINHEAPMIEQAKPQEEKVETTKSINAQSLLTEEILLAGSRSKQAELIAKQIFALRLSRSDILTGEAENMPPDGQAYQLVIDQINMQEKALLELFAGSTKTEQSTSTVSIIPGLEDIDREVHFRFSEKLGQVDADDLAGEPIYLSLINKTPQPEIVLSERDQRRLEKKFSEGVIYNLPSKAQLIVNFQNKTLLNTEVDVVQYGSQDVLTKQMFDIRKQPVKVEFYPHLGAIKQITQ
;
A
#
# COMPACT_ATOMS: atom_id res chain seq x y z
N MET A 1 44.28 -14.08 -1.11
CA MET A 1 43.13 -13.36 -1.71
C MET A 1 41.94 -13.58 -0.80
N LYS A 2 41.46 -12.52 -0.12
CA LYS A 2 40.35 -12.59 0.83
C LYS A 2 39.04 -12.51 0.06
N ILE A 3 38.19 -13.53 0.22
CA ILE A 3 36.86 -13.62 -0.37
C ILE A 3 35.96 -12.65 0.39
N ILE A 4 35.45 -11.63 -0.30
CA ILE A 4 34.48 -10.67 0.24
C ILE A 4 33.09 -11.28 0.00
N THR A 5 32.50 -11.85 1.04
CA THR A 5 31.08 -12.23 1.07
C THR A 5 30.24 -10.98 1.32
N ILE A 6 29.51 -10.53 0.30
CA ILE A 6 28.49 -9.49 0.44
C ILE A 6 27.25 -10.15 1.05
N ALA A 7 27.07 -10.00 2.36
CA ALA A 7 25.84 -10.34 3.04
C ALA A 7 24.79 -9.26 2.72
N LEU A 8 23.81 -9.60 1.90
CA LEU A 8 22.65 -8.75 1.61
C LEU A 8 21.77 -8.72 2.86
N LEU A 9 21.83 -7.61 3.59
CA LEU A 9 21.03 -7.37 4.79
C LEU A 9 19.57 -7.11 4.35
N LEU A 10 18.72 -8.14 4.43
CA LEU A 10 17.27 -7.96 4.39
C LEU A 10 16.86 -7.19 5.66
N LEU A 11 16.66 -5.87 5.53
CA LEU A 11 15.94 -5.10 6.53
C LEU A 11 14.48 -5.56 6.51
N SER A 12 14.12 -6.49 7.39
CA SER A 12 12.73 -6.66 7.77
C SER A 12 12.31 -5.40 8.55
N ALA A 13 11.41 -4.61 7.95
CA ALA A 13 10.78 -3.51 8.66
C ALA A 13 9.82 -4.09 9.69
N SER A 14 10.28 -4.28 10.93
CA SER A 14 9.40 -4.61 12.04
C SER A 14 8.42 -3.44 12.25
N LEU A 15 7.13 -3.72 12.09
CA LEU A 15 6.03 -2.83 12.48
C LEU A 15 6.24 -2.30 13.91
N ILE A 16 6.39 -0.99 14.06
CA ILE A 16 6.32 -0.33 15.36
C ILE A 16 4.85 0.00 15.59
N ALA A 17 4.15 -0.82 16.39
CA ALA A 17 2.93 -0.36 17.03
C ALA A 17 3.29 0.88 17.89
N GLN A 18 2.89 2.07 17.43
CA GLN A 18 3.20 3.30 18.14
C GLN A 18 2.22 3.46 19.29
N MET A 19 2.66 3.16 20.51
CA MET A 19 1.86 3.47 21.69
C MET A 19 1.87 4.99 21.92
N PRO A 20 0.72 5.62 22.16
CA PRO A 20 0.67 7.02 22.51
C PRO A 20 1.36 7.28 23.85
N ILE A 21 1.99 8.44 23.98
CA ILE A 21 2.76 8.86 25.16
C ILE A 21 1.81 9.56 26.12
N ARG A 22 1.86 9.17 27.40
CA ARG A 22 1.11 9.83 28.47
C ARG A 22 1.85 11.10 28.90
N HIS A 23 1.15 12.23 28.89
CA HIS A 23 1.62 13.49 29.45
C HIS A 23 0.77 13.84 30.68
N ASN A 24 1.42 14.08 31.82
CA ASN A 24 0.76 14.57 33.03
C ASN A 24 0.88 16.09 33.09
N ALA A 25 -0.21 16.77 33.47
CA ALA A 25 -0.22 18.23 33.57
C ALA A 25 0.76 18.81 34.61
N LEU A 26 1.19 17.99 35.59
CA LEU A 26 2.04 18.38 36.72
C LEU A 26 3.51 18.69 36.35
N GLU A 27 3.99 18.25 35.18
CA GLU A 27 5.41 18.36 34.82
C GLU A 27 5.78 19.68 34.11
N SER A 28 4.80 20.54 33.79
CA SER A 28 5.04 21.79 33.07
C SER A 28 4.81 23.04 33.94
N ASN A 29 5.61 24.09 33.69
CA ASN A 29 5.63 25.35 34.46
C ASN A 29 4.29 26.13 34.44
N ARG A 30 3.31 25.70 33.62
CA ARG A 30 1.97 26.29 33.48
C ARG A 30 0.82 25.31 33.75
N TYR A 31 1.10 24.11 34.27
CA TYR A 31 0.10 23.07 34.53
C TYR A 31 -0.71 22.71 33.26
N GLY A 32 0.00 22.51 32.15
CA GLY A 32 -0.63 22.27 30.84
C GLY A 32 0.16 21.40 29.86
N VAL A 33 -0.53 20.86 28.87
CA VAL A 33 0.02 19.95 27.84
C VAL A 33 -0.20 20.57 26.45
N ALA A 34 0.88 20.69 25.68
CA ALA A 34 0.83 21.19 24.31
C ALA A 34 0.50 20.05 23.33
N TYR A 35 -0.36 20.31 22.35
CA TYR A 35 -0.78 19.34 21.35
C TYR A 35 -1.03 20.01 20.00
N ASN A 36 -1.01 19.21 18.93
CA ASN A 36 -1.28 19.65 17.58
C ASN A 36 -2.58 19.03 17.07
N LEU A 37 -3.33 19.77 16.24
CA LEU A 37 -4.39 19.20 15.43
C LEU A 37 -3.84 18.74 14.08
N PRO A 38 -4.33 17.60 13.54
CA PRO A 38 -3.85 17.07 12.28
C PRO A 38 -4.44 17.84 11.08
N LEU A 39 -3.74 17.76 9.95
CA LEU A 39 -4.29 17.93 8.61
C LEU A 39 -4.60 16.55 8.02
N THR A 40 -5.64 16.46 7.21
CA THR A 40 -5.90 15.26 6.41
C THR A 40 -4.87 15.16 5.29
N GLN A 41 -4.17 14.03 5.21
CA GLN A 41 -3.39 13.59 4.06
C GLN A 41 -4.08 12.35 3.48
N LEU A 42 -4.29 12.34 2.17
CA LEU A 42 -4.84 11.20 1.44
C LEU A 42 -3.69 10.43 0.81
N ASP A 43 -3.47 9.20 1.28
CA ASP A 43 -2.47 8.28 0.72
C ASP A 43 -3.17 7.33 -0.25
N PHE A 44 -2.89 7.52 -1.53
CA PHE A 44 -3.36 6.68 -2.61
C PHE A 44 -2.39 5.53 -2.79
N GLU A 45 -2.86 4.31 -2.56
CA GLU A 45 -2.10 3.08 -2.78
C GLU A 45 -2.52 2.47 -4.13
N LEU A 46 -1.58 2.44 -5.06
CA LEU A 46 -1.75 1.88 -6.39
C LEU A 46 -1.28 0.42 -6.36
N LYS A 47 -2.17 -0.50 -6.77
CA LYS A 47 -1.82 -1.90 -7.01
C LYS A 47 -1.42 -2.05 -8.47
N ILE A 48 -0.15 -2.38 -8.71
CA ILE A 48 0.44 -2.44 -10.05
C ILE A 48 0.98 -3.84 -10.29
N SER A 49 0.55 -4.49 -11.37
CA SER A 49 1.21 -5.69 -11.87
C SER A 49 2.19 -5.36 -12.99
N LYS A 50 3.41 -5.88 -12.85
CA LYS A 50 4.45 -5.84 -13.87
C LYS A 50 4.53 -7.22 -14.50
N THR A 51 4.11 -7.35 -15.75
CA THR A 51 4.23 -8.57 -16.54
C THR A 51 5.41 -8.46 -17.49
N THR A 52 6.42 -9.30 -17.27
CA THR A 52 7.58 -9.45 -18.13
C THR A 52 7.36 -10.65 -19.05
N TYR A 53 7.27 -10.37 -20.35
CA TYR A 53 7.23 -11.36 -21.41
C TYR A 53 8.64 -11.54 -21.95
N LYS A 54 9.12 -12.78 -21.93
CA LYS A 54 10.40 -13.15 -22.52
C LYS A 54 10.16 -14.14 -23.65
N ARG A 55 10.66 -13.80 -24.83
CA ARG A 55 10.61 -14.65 -26.00
C ARG A 55 11.42 -15.93 -25.79
N GLY A 56 10.85 -17.05 -26.25
CA GLY A 56 11.55 -18.34 -26.28
C GLY A 56 12.63 -18.34 -27.34
N GLU A 57 13.78 -18.95 -27.07
CA GLU A 57 14.89 -19.03 -28.03
C GLU A 57 14.50 -19.73 -29.35
N TYR A 58 13.60 -20.71 -29.28
CA TYR A 58 13.12 -21.53 -30.39
C TYR A 58 11.68 -21.20 -30.81
N TYR A 59 11.20 -19.99 -30.53
CA TYR A 59 9.81 -19.58 -30.82
C TYR A 59 9.37 -19.80 -32.27
N GLN A 60 10.29 -19.69 -33.22
CA GLN A 60 10.03 -19.92 -34.66
C GLN A 60 9.62 -21.37 -34.97
N PHE A 61 10.04 -22.32 -34.12
CA PHE A 61 9.75 -23.75 -34.29
C PHE A 61 8.61 -24.23 -33.40
N ALA A 62 8.01 -23.35 -32.59
CA ALA A 62 7.00 -23.69 -31.59
C ALA A 62 5.75 -24.32 -32.22
N LYS A 63 5.28 -23.75 -33.33
CA LYS A 63 4.15 -24.30 -34.10
C LYS A 63 4.50 -25.63 -34.77
N GLN A 64 5.68 -25.73 -35.36
CA GLN A 64 6.09 -26.92 -36.12
C GLN A 64 6.23 -28.16 -35.25
N TYR A 65 6.88 -28.05 -34.09
CA TYR A 65 7.19 -29.22 -33.26
C TYR A 65 6.21 -29.44 -32.11
N LEU A 66 5.56 -28.39 -31.61
CA LEU A 66 4.76 -28.45 -30.39
C LEU A 66 3.33 -27.93 -30.56
N SER A 67 2.94 -27.55 -31.79
CA SER A 67 1.62 -26.99 -32.10
C SER A 67 1.25 -25.76 -31.26
N ILE A 68 2.25 -24.94 -30.89
CA ILE A 68 2.04 -23.70 -30.15
C ILE A 68 1.81 -22.58 -31.17
N ASP A 69 0.56 -22.10 -31.27
CA ASP A 69 0.17 -21.11 -32.27
C ASP A 69 0.61 -19.68 -31.94
N ASN A 70 0.60 -19.30 -30.66
CA ASN A 70 0.86 -17.93 -30.21
C ASN A 70 2.05 -17.88 -29.23
N PRO A 71 3.29 -18.20 -29.66
CA PRO A 71 4.45 -18.00 -28.83
C PRO A 71 4.74 -16.50 -28.64
N ILE A 72 5.43 -16.14 -27.56
CA ILE A 72 5.91 -14.78 -27.34
C ILE A 72 6.94 -14.45 -28.42
N LEU A 73 6.65 -13.44 -29.24
CA LEU A 73 7.47 -13.08 -30.41
C LEU A 73 8.58 -12.08 -30.11
N GLU A 74 8.47 -11.32 -29.02
CA GLU A 74 9.38 -10.26 -28.62
C GLU A 74 9.42 -10.12 -27.10
N ASP A 75 10.57 -9.71 -26.57
CA ASP A 75 10.72 -9.37 -25.16
C ASP A 75 9.99 -8.04 -24.90
N LYS A 76 9.09 -8.03 -23.92
CA LYS A 76 8.39 -6.80 -23.52
C LYS A 76 8.05 -6.81 -22.04
N VAL A 77 8.00 -5.63 -21.46
CA VAL A 77 7.50 -5.42 -20.10
C VAL A 77 6.24 -4.57 -20.21
N VAL A 78 5.17 -5.02 -19.56
CA VAL A 78 3.89 -4.34 -19.51
C VAL A 78 3.52 -4.13 -18.06
N TYR A 79 3.19 -2.90 -17.70
CA TYR A 79 2.65 -2.53 -16.41
C TYR A 79 1.14 -2.36 -16.53
N ASN A 80 0.42 -2.84 -15.54
CA ASN A 80 -1.03 -2.71 -15.47
C ASN A 80 -1.45 -2.19 -14.10
N LEU A 81 -2.37 -1.22 -14.10
CA LEU A 81 -2.93 -0.66 -12.87
C LEU A 81 -4.15 -1.49 -12.49
N GLU A 82 -4.00 -2.34 -11.48
CA GLU A 82 -5.05 -3.26 -11.02
C GLU A 82 -6.11 -2.56 -10.19
N GLY A 83 -5.71 -1.56 -9.42
CA GLY A 83 -6.63 -0.78 -8.59
C GLY A 83 -5.96 0.34 -7.81
N VAL A 84 -6.79 1.19 -7.21
CA VAL A 84 -6.38 2.29 -6.35
C VAL A 84 -7.20 2.24 -5.07
N SER A 85 -6.53 2.16 -3.92
CA SER A 85 -7.10 2.35 -2.59
C SER A 85 -6.69 3.71 -2.03
N VAL A 86 -7.47 4.25 -1.10
CA VAL A 86 -7.15 5.51 -0.40
C VAL A 86 -7.18 5.30 1.10
N HIS A 87 -6.20 5.86 1.79
CA HIS A 87 -6.11 5.88 3.24
C HIS A 87 -6.02 7.32 3.74
N ASN A 88 -6.73 7.61 4.82
CA ASN A 88 -6.72 8.92 5.46
C ASN A 88 -5.71 8.91 6.61
N ILE A 89 -4.68 9.74 6.50
CA ILE A 89 -3.62 9.88 7.49
C ILE A 89 -3.64 11.29 8.05
N GLY A 90 -3.56 11.42 9.37
CA GLY A 90 -3.42 12.72 10.02
C GLY A 90 -1.97 13.12 10.17
N VAL A 91 -1.57 14.22 9.55
CA VAL A 91 -0.23 14.80 9.69
C VAL A 91 -0.29 16.01 10.63
N PRO A 92 0.58 16.14 11.63
CA PRO A 92 0.54 17.27 12.56
C PRO A 92 0.66 18.63 11.88
N ASN A 93 -0.31 19.50 12.14
CA ASN A 93 -0.24 20.89 11.73
C ASN A 93 0.53 21.73 12.76
N LYS A 94 1.78 22.08 12.47
CA LYS A 94 2.59 22.94 13.35
C LYS A 94 2.07 24.37 13.46
N HIS A 95 1.17 24.81 12.57
CA HIS A 95 0.51 26.11 12.68
C HIS A 95 -0.68 26.08 13.64
N ASN A 96 -1.25 24.91 13.91
CA ASN A 96 -2.39 24.72 14.83
C ASN A 96 -1.94 23.94 16.08
N SER A 97 -1.01 24.54 16.81
CA SER A 97 -0.54 24.05 18.11
C SER A 97 -1.26 24.77 19.24
N TYR A 98 -1.79 24.01 20.18
CA TYR A 98 -2.61 24.50 21.29
C TYR A 98 -2.08 24.01 22.64
N LEU A 99 -2.42 24.73 23.71
CA LEU A 99 -2.04 24.39 25.08
C LEU A 99 -3.29 24.12 25.91
N ILE A 100 -3.43 22.90 26.42
CA ILE A 100 -4.47 22.57 27.40
C ILE A 100 -3.95 22.95 28.77
N GLU A 101 -4.59 23.92 29.41
CA GLU A 101 -4.30 24.29 30.80
C GLU A 101 -5.33 23.66 31.73
N PHE A 102 -4.84 22.95 32.75
CA PHE A 102 -5.68 22.35 33.78
C PHE A 102 -5.59 23.14 35.08
N ARG A 103 -6.60 23.01 35.95
CA ARG A 103 -6.54 23.60 37.30
C ARG A 103 -5.72 22.72 38.24
N SER A 104 -4.87 23.36 39.05
CA SER A 104 -4.02 22.70 40.05
C SER A 104 -4.77 21.97 41.18
N ASN A 105 -6.08 22.18 41.33
CA ASN A 105 -6.92 21.61 42.39
C ASN A 105 -7.94 20.56 41.88
N SER A 106 -7.75 20.01 40.68
CA SER A 106 -8.58 18.94 40.09
C SER A 106 -7.89 17.57 40.20
N ALA A 107 -8.63 16.47 40.00
CA ALA A 107 -8.06 15.12 39.88
C ALA A 107 -6.99 15.11 38.77
N GLU A 108 -5.85 14.42 38.99
CA GLU A 108 -4.66 14.48 38.12
C GLU A 108 -5.01 14.30 36.63
N PRO A 109 -5.08 15.40 35.85
CA PRO A 109 -5.47 15.28 34.47
C PRO A 109 -4.27 14.83 33.64
N PHE A 110 -4.54 13.93 32.71
CA PHE A 110 -3.53 13.42 31.79
C PHE A 110 -4.07 13.38 30.36
N VAL A 111 -3.14 13.50 29.42
CA VAL A 111 -3.43 13.50 27.99
C VAL A 111 -2.54 12.46 27.33
N TYR A 112 -3.10 11.65 26.45
CA TYR A 112 -2.33 10.80 25.55
C TYR A 112 -2.14 11.50 24.22
N LEU A 113 -0.88 11.59 23.78
CA LEU A 113 -0.50 12.14 22.48
C LEU A 113 0.19 11.06 21.64
N THR A 114 0.10 11.14 20.31
CA THR A 114 1.00 10.38 19.44
C THR A 114 2.44 10.86 19.61
N LYS A 115 3.42 10.11 19.09
CA LYS A 115 4.83 10.54 19.07
C LYS A 115 5.03 11.89 18.36
N ASP A 116 4.17 12.18 17.39
CA ASP A 116 4.20 13.41 16.61
C ASP A 116 3.36 14.55 17.23
N GLY A 117 2.83 14.34 18.44
CA GLY A 117 2.12 15.35 19.23
C GLY A 117 0.64 15.54 18.87
N LEU A 118 0.02 14.59 18.17
CA LEU A 118 -1.42 14.61 17.89
C LEU A 118 -2.21 14.16 19.11
N ILE A 119 -3.34 14.79 19.37
CA ILE A 119 -4.19 14.44 20.51
C ILE A 119 -4.92 13.11 20.30
N CYS A 120 -4.80 12.19 21.27
CA CYS A 120 -5.48 10.89 21.25
C CYS A 120 -6.60 10.82 22.27
N SER A 121 -6.33 11.19 23.52
CA SER A 121 -7.35 11.17 24.57
C SER A 121 -7.01 12.07 25.76
N ILE A 122 -8.04 12.47 26.50
CA ILE A 122 -7.94 13.22 27.76
C ILE A 122 -8.65 12.41 28.84
N ASN A 123 -7.96 12.12 29.95
CA ASN A 123 -8.45 11.36 31.10
C ASN A 123 -9.04 9.97 30.75
N HIS A 124 -8.71 9.45 29.56
CA HIS A 124 -9.14 8.15 29.05
C HIS A 124 -7.90 7.30 28.75
N GLU A 125 -8.04 5.99 28.82
CA GLU A 125 -6.98 5.04 28.43
C GLU A 125 -6.47 5.32 27.00
N ALA A 126 -5.22 4.90 26.76
CA ALA A 126 -4.58 5.02 25.46
C ALA A 126 -5.41 4.24 24.41
N PRO A 127 -5.93 4.90 23.36
CA PRO A 127 -6.55 4.16 22.27
C PRO A 127 -5.48 3.28 21.61
N MET A 128 -5.83 2.02 21.33
CA MET A 128 -5.02 1.22 20.42
C MET A 128 -5.09 1.88 19.04
N ILE A 129 -3.97 2.43 18.58
CA ILE A 129 -3.86 2.96 17.22
C ILE A 129 -3.74 1.75 16.30
N GLU A 130 -4.87 1.30 15.75
CA GLU A 130 -4.89 0.31 14.67
C GLU A 130 -4.28 0.96 13.43
N GLN A 131 -2.99 0.77 13.23
CA GLN A 131 -2.39 0.98 11.91
C GLN A 131 -2.83 -0.18 11.03
N ALA A 132 -3.42 0.13 9.88
CA ALA A 132 -3.65 -0.86 8.83
C ALA A 132 -2.32 -1.55 8.55
N LYS A 133 -2.23 -2.85 8.87
CA LYS A 133 -1.04 -3.63 8.55
C LYS A 133 -0.88 -3.60 7.03
N PRO A 134 0.29 -3.25 6.49
CA PRO A 134 0.61 -3.65 5.13
C PRO A 134 0.42 -5.17 5.08
N GLN A 135 -0.53 -5.64 4.29
CA GLN A 135 -0.56 -7.05 3.96
C GLN A 135 0.69 -7.28 3.11
N GLU A 136 1.73 -7.83 3.72
CA GLU A 136 2.80 -8.46 2.98
C GLU A 136 2.17 -9.61 2.19
N GLU A 137 1.79 -9.34 0.94
CA GLU A 137 1.55 -10.41 -0.02
C GLU A 137 2.86 -11.18 -0.10
N LYS A 138 2.86 -12.41 0.44
CA LYS A 138 3.95 -13.35 0.24
C LYS A 138 4.11 -13.52 -1.27
N VAL A 139 5.17 -12.95 -1.81
CA VAL A 139 5.62 -13.28 -3.16
C VAL A 139 5.99 -14.75 -3.15
N GLU A 140 5.08 -15.60 -3.62
CA GLU A 140 5.38 -17.00 -3.86
C GLU A 140 6.50 -17.05 -4.89
N THR A 141 7.70 -17.37 -4.42
CA THR A 141 8.83 -17.63 -5.29
C THR A 141 8.57 -18.99 -5.93
N THR A 142 7.92 -18.98 -7.09
CA THR A 142 7.73 -20.18 -7.91
C THR A 142 9.11 -20.78 -8.18
N LYS A 143 9.36 -22.00 -7.70
CA LYS A 143 10.58 -22.75 -8.02
C LYS A 143 10.65 -22.89 -9.55
N SER A 144 11.66 -22.27 -10.18
CA SER A 144 11.89 -22.36 -11.62
C SER A 144 13.23 -23.05 -11.88
N ILE A 145 13.23 -24.06 -12.75
CA ILE A 145 14.46 -24.72 -13.21
C ILE A 145 15.01 -23.94 -14.41
N ASN A 146 16.32 -23.78 -14.50
CA ASN A 146 16.96 -23.20 -15.69
C ASN A 146 16.88 -24.22 -16.84
N ALA A 147 16.19 -23.87 -17.92
CA ALA A 147 16.04 -24.74 -19.08
C ALA A 147 17.40 -25.16 -19.68
N GLN A 148 18.42 -24.30 -19.60
CA GLN A 148 19.74 -24.58 -20.14
C GLN A 148 20.45 -25.72 -19.43
N SER A 149 20.16 -25.95 -18.13
CA SER A 149 20.75 -27.07 -17.39
C SER A 149 20.13 -28.43 -17.74
N LEU A 150 19.02 -28.45 -18.49
CA LEU A 150 18.34 -29.67 -18.91
C LEU A 150 18.78 -30.16 -20.30
N LEU A 151 19.59 -29.37 -21.01
CA LEU A 151 20.05 -29.70 -22.35
C LEU A 151 21.16 -30.76 -22.27
N THR A 152 21.01 -31.82 -23.06
CA THR A 152 22.01 -32.89 -23.17
C THR A 152 23.19 -32.47 -24.04
N GLU A 153 24.30 -33.19 -23.92
CA GLU A 153 25.50 -32.96 -24.75
C GLU A 153 25.17 -33.01 -26.26
N GLU A 154 24.32 -33.94 -26.69
CA GLU A 154 23.88 -34.04 -28.09
C GLU A 154 23.15 -32.77 -28.55
N ILE A 155 22.30 -32.18 -27.71
CA ILE A 155 21.60 -30.92 -28.02
C ILE A 155 22.62 -29.77 -28.12
N LEU A 156 23.58 -29.70 -27.20
CA LEU A 156 24.57 -28.63 -27.20
C LEU A 156 25.54 -28.72 -28.39
N LEU A 157 25.87 -29.94 -28.86
CA LEU A 157 26.74 -30.19 -30.01
C LEU A 157 26.03 -30.17 -31.36
N ALA A 158 24.70 -30.09 -31.38
CA ALA A 158 23.94 -30.10 -32.63
C ALA A 158 24.32 -28.91 -33.53
N GLY A 159 24.68 -29.19 -34.79
CA GLY A 159 25.22 -28.20 -35.72
C GLY A 159 24.24 -27.15 -36.24
N SER A 160 22.96 -27.16 -35.81
CA SER A 160 21.97 -26.14 -36.19
C SER A 160 20.87 -25.97 -35.14
N ARG A 161 20.28 -24.76 -35.08
CA ARG A 161 19.14 -24.45 -34.20
C ARG A 161 17.89 -25.27 -34.48
N SER A 162 17.63 -25.60 -35.75
CA SER A 162 16.49 -26.47 -36.10
C SER A 162 16.71 -27.89 -35.54
N LYS A 163 17.94 -28.40 -35.59
CA LYS A 163 18.24 -29.72 -35.00
C LYS A 163 18.14 -29.69 -33.48
N GLN A 164 18.61 -28.61 -32.83
CA GLN A 164 18.42 -28.40 -31.40
C GLN A 164 16.94 -28.40 -31.02
N ALA A 165 16.13 -27.62 -31.72
CA ALA A 165 14.68 -27.58 -31.50
C ALA A 165 14.02 -28.95 -31.67
N GLU A 166 14.39 -29.73 -32.70
CA GLU A 166 13.88 -31.09 -32.90
C GLU A 166 14.19 -32.00 -31.70
N LEU A 167 15.44 -32.00 -31.22
CA LEU A 167 15.87 -32.83 -30.09
C LEU A 167 15.20 -32.41 -28.77
N ILE A 168 15.09 -31.10 -28.51
CA ILE A 168 14.40 -30.58 -27.32
C ILE A 168 12.91 -30.96 -27.37
N ALA A 169 12.26 -30.85 -28.53
CA ALA A 169 10.87 -31.26 -28.69
C ALA A 169 10.69 -32.77 -28.40
N LYS A 170 11.60 -33.62 -28.86
CA LYS A 170 11.59 -35.06 -28.51
C LYS A 170 11.71 -35.28 -27.01
N GLN A 171 12.58 -34.53 -26.33
CA GLN A 171 12.72 -34.60 -24.88
C GLN A 171 11.42 -34.19 -24.16
N ILE A 172 10.72 -33.15 -24.63
CA ILE A 172 9.40 -32.75 -24.12
C ILE A 172 8.39 -33.90 -24.28
N PHE A 173 8.32 -34.53 -25.46
CA PHE A 173 7.43 -35.67 -25.67
C PHE A 173 7.78 -36.88 -24.81
N ALA A 174 9.07 -37.14 -24.57
CA ALA A 174 9.51 -38.18 -23.66
C ALA A 174 9.07 -37.92 -22.21
N LEU A 175 9.16 -36.66 -21.73
CA LEU A 175 8.64 -36.27 -20.42
C LEU A 175 7.12 -36.46 -20.31
N ARG A 176 6.37 -36.10 -21.37
CA ARG A 176 4.92 -36.30 -21.41
C ARG A 176 4.54 -37.78 -21.36
N LEU A 177 5.26 -38.62 -22.11
CA LEU A 177 5.06 -40.06 -22.09
C LEU A 177 5.36 -40.62 -20.70
N SER A 178 6.52 -40.29 -20.12
CA SER A 178 6.87 -40.72 -18.76
C SER A 178 5.84 -40.29 -17.72
N ARG A 179 5.32 -39.05 -17.79
CA ARG A 179 4.22 -38.60 -16.93
C ARG A 179 2.97 -39.46 -17.14
N SER A 180 2.61 -39.77 -18.39
CA SER A 180 1.46 -40.62 -18.71
C SER A 180 1.62 -42.02 -18.14
N ASP A 181 2.76 -42.67 -18.34
CA ASP A 181 3.03 -44.03 -17.89
C ASP A 181 2.98 -44.14 -16.35
N ILE A 182 3.49 -43.12 -15.66
CA ILE A 182 3.43 -43.02 -14.19
C ILE A 182 1.97 -42.80 -13.71
N LEU A 183 1.15 -42.08 -14.47
CA LEU A 183 -0.28 -41.88 -14.16
C LEU A 183 -1.13 -43.12 -14.46
N THR A 184 -0.81 -43.89 -15.50
CA THR A 184 -1.60 -45.08 -15.92
C THR A 184 -1.24 -46.35 -15.17
N GLY A 185 -0.12 -46.40 -14.44
CA GLY A 185 0.31 -47.62 -13.76
C GLY A 185 1.34 -48.44 -14.55
N GLU A 186 1.76 -47.97 -15.72
CA GLU A 186 2.52 -48.75 -16.71
C GLU A 186 4.03 -48.49 -16.65
N ALA A 187 4.48 -47.51 -15.85
CA ALA A 187 5.89 -47.21 -15.71
C ALA A 187 6.70 -48.38 -15.10
N GLU A 188 7.84 -48.68 -15.71
CA GLU A 188 8.74 -49.76 -15.24
C GLU A 188 9.23 -49.53 -13.80
N ASN A 189 9.45 -48.27 -13.42
CA ASN A 189 9.92 -47.87 -12.09
C ASN A 189 8.92 -46.90 -11.44
N MET A 190 7.94 -47.48 -10.74
CA MET A 190 6.96 -46.71 -9.97
C MET A 190 7.60 -46.07 -8.72
N PRO A 191 7.22 -44.82 -8.37
CA PRO A 191 7.58 -44.22 -7.10
C PRO A 191 7.12 -45.09 -5.90
N PRO A 192 7.90 -45.17 -4.82
CA PRO A 192 7.66 -46.09 -3.71
C PRO A 192 6.44 -45.73 -2.84
N ASP A 193 6.07 -44.45 -2.78
CA ASP A 193 4.96 -43.94 -1.98
C ASP A 193 4.27 -42.71 -2.62
N GLY A 194 3.15 -42.29 -2.04
CA GLY A 194 2.35 -41.18 -2.57
C GLY A 194 3.04 -39.81 -2.53
N GLN A 195 3.97 -39.57 -1.59
CA GLN A 195 4.72 -38.31 -1.52
C GLN A 195 5.84 -38.28 -2.58
N ALA A 196 6.59 -39.37 -2.74
CA ALA A 196 7.58 -39.48 -3.81
C ALA A 196 6.91 -39.39 -5.19
N TYR A 197 5.70 -39.92 -5.33
CA TYR A 197 4.92 -39.77 -6.55
C TYR A 197 4.69 -38.30 -6.92
N GLN A 198 4.20 -37.50 -5.97
CA GLN A 198 3.98 -36.06 -6.18
C GLN A 198 5.29 -35.34 -6.54
N LEU A 199 6.38 -35.63 -5.83
CA LEU A 199 7.69 -35.02 -6.11
C LEU A 199 8.21 -35.34 -7.51
N VAL A 200 8.05 -36.59 -7.97
CA VAL A 200 8.48 -37.01 -9.31
C VAL A 200 7.62 -36.32 -10.38
N ILE A 201 6.30 -36.29 -10.20
CA ILE A 201 5.38 -35.60 -11.12
C ILE A 201 5.67 -34.11 -11.18
N ASP A 202 5.88 -33.47 -10.03
CA ASP A 202 6.23 -32.05 -9.95
C ASP A 202 7.56 -31.77 -10.65
N GLN A 203 8.55 -32.64 -10.48
CA GLN A 203 9.84 -32.52 -11.16
C GLN A 203 9.70 -32.66 -12.67
N ILE A 204 8.93 -33.63 -13.16
CA ILE A 204 8.64 -33.79 -14.60
C ILE A 204 7.93 -32.55 -15.14
N ASN A 205 6.93 -32.04 -14.42
CA ASN A 205 6.19 -30.85 -14.81
C ASN A 205 7.09 -29.61 -14.86
N MET A 206 7.99 -29.43 -13.88
CA MET A 206 8.96 -28.33 -13.87
C MET A 206 9.95 -28.41 -15.05
N GLN A 207 10.43 -29.62 -15.37
CA GLN A 207 11.33 -29.82 -16.51
C GLN A 207 10.61 -29.59 -17.84
N GLU A 208 9.41 -30.15 -18.01
CA GLU A 208 8.59 -29.95 -19.21
C GLU A 208 8.32 -28.47 -19.41
N LYS A 209 7.91 -27.75 -18.35
CA LYS A 209 7.65 -26.31 -18.38
C LYS A 209 8.90 -25.53 -18.81
N ALA A 210 10.05 -25.81 -18.20
CA ALA A 210 11.30 -25.11 -18.54
C ALA A 210 11.68 -25.29 -20.02
N LEU A 211 11.55 -26.51 -20.56
CA LEU A 211 11.81 -26.77 -21.98
C LEU A 211 10.74 -26.15 -22.90
N LEU A 212 9.46 -26.17 -22.50
CA LEU A 212 8.38 -25.52 -23.24
C LEU A 212 8.58 -24.01 -23.34
N GLU A 213 9.05 -23.35 -22.28
CA GLU A 213 9.35 -21.92 -22.27
C GLU A 213 10.43 -21.54 -23.29
N LEU A 214 11.33 -22.47 -23.67
CA LEU A 214 12.27 -22.22 -24.77
C LEU A 214 11.57 -22.06 -26.12
N PHE A 215 10.36 -22.59 -26.30
CA PHE A 215 9.55 -22.42 -27.51
C PHE A 215 8.45 -21.36 -27.33
N ALA A 216 7.62 -21.50 -26.30
CA ALA A 216 6.50 -20.60 -26.06
C ALA A 216 6.95 -19.19 -25.62
N GLY A 217 8.13 -19.10 -25.00
CA GLY A 217 8.50 -17.97 -24.14
C GLY A 217 7.95 -18.12 -22.73
N SER A 218 8.42 -17.26 -21.84
CA SER A 218 7.98 -17.23 -20.44
C SER A 218 7.33 -15.89 -20.10
N THR A 219 6.38 -15.95 -19.16
CA THR A 219 5.70 -14.77 -18.63
C THR A 219 5.87 -14.77 -17.11
N LYS A 220 6.39 -13.68 -16.57
CA LYS A 220 6.53 -13.47 -15.13
C LYS A 220 5.73 -12.24 -14.74
N THR A 221 4.74 -12.41 -13.87
CA THR A 221 3.98 -11.32 -13.29
C THR A 221 4.44 -11.08 -11.86
N GLU A 222 4.79 -9.85 -11.55
CA GLU A 222 5.17 -9.39 -10.21
C GLU A 222 4.15 -8.32 -9.79
N GLN A 223 3.58 -8.47 -8.59
CA GLN A 223 2.74 -7.43 -8.00
C GLN A 223 3.61 -6.48 -7.21
N SER A 224 3.27 -5.19 -7.27
CA SER A 224 3.94 -4.11 -6.55
C SER A 224 2.91 -3.10 -6.11
N THR A 225 3.13 -2.51 -4.95
CA THR A 225 2.34 -1.38 -4.46
C THR A 225 3.18 -0.12 -4.50
N SER A 226 2.55 0.99 -4.87
CA SER A 226 3.17 2.30 -4.85
C SER A 226 2.21 3.30 -4.20
N THR A 227 2.75 4.22 -3.42
CA THR A 227 1.96 5.17 -2.64
C THR A 227 2.21 6.59 -3.11
N VAL A 228 1.12 7.33 -3.33
CA VAL A 228 1.15 8.77 -3.62
C VAL A 228 0.33 9.50 -2.57
N SER A 229 0.96 10.46 -1.90
CA SER A 229 0.36 11.22 -0.81
C SER A 229 -0.04 12.63 -1.27
N ILE A 230 -1.25 13.06 -0.92
CA ILE A 230 -1.78 14.39 -1.26
C ILE A 230 -2.38 15.03 -0.01
N ILE A 231 -1.97 16.27 0.29
CA ILE A 231 -2.58 17.07 1.35
C ILE A 231 -3.53 18.07 0.65
N PRO A 232 -4.86 17.89 0.71
CA PRO A 232 -5.79 18.84 0.13
C PRO A 232 -5.69 20.21 0.80
N GLY A 233 -5.92 21.25 -0.01
CA GLY A 233 -6.03 22.63 0.44
C GLY A 233 -7.41 22.96 1.01
N LEU A 234 -7.75 24.25 1.03
CA LEU A 234 -9.08 24.75 1.42
C LEU A 234 -10.09 24.69 0.27
N GLU A 235 -9.62 24.74 -0.97
CA GLU A 235 -10.43 24.73 -2.18
C GLU A 235 -10.72 23.30 -2.66
N ASP A 236 -11.80 23.15 -3.43
CA ASP A 236 -12.14 21.91 -4.11
C ASP A 236 -11.08 21.59 -5.17
N ILE A 237 -10.76 20.31 -5.31
CA ILE A 237 -9.88 19.81 -6.37
C ILE A 237 -10.78 19.30 -7.48
N ASP A 238 -10.74 19.94 -8.66
CA ASP A 238 -11.47 19.49 -9.84
C ASP A 238 -10.52 19.01 -10.93
N ARG A 239 -10.55 17.70 -11.18
CA ARG A 239 -9.77 17.00 -12.23
C ARG A 239 -8.29 17.39 -12.29
N GLU A 240 -7.63 17.48 -11.15
CA GLU A 240 -6.18 17.69 -11.09
C GLU A 240 -5.41 16.38 -11.34
N VAL A 241 -4.18 16.50 -11.83
CA VAL A 241 -3.30 15.37 -12.12
C VAL A 241 -2.12 15.42 -11.18
N HIS A 242 -2.08 14.52 -10.21
CA HIS A 242 -0.97 14.40 -9.24
C HIS A 242 0.01 13.28 -9.57
N PHE A 243 -0.38 12.35 -10.45
CA PHE A 243 0.47 11.27 -10.93
C PHE A 243 -0.08 10.75 -12.26
N ARG A 244 0.78 10.09 -13.04
CA ARG A 244 0.41 9.45 -14.30
C ARG A 244 0.79 7.98 -14.30
N PHE A 245 0.19 7.20 -15.20
CA PHE A 245 0.48 5.79 -15.35
C PHE A 245 0.82 5.46 -16.80
N SER A 246 1.92 4.74 -17.01
CA SER A 246 2.37 4.28 -18.31
C SER A 246 2.39 2.77 -18.34
N GLU A 247 1.81 2.15 -19.37
CA GLU A 247 1.90 0.70 -19.56
C GLU A 247 3.35 0.21 -19.76
N LYS A 248 4.31 1.12 -20.04
CA LYS A 248 5.72 0.78 -20.25
C LYS A 248 6.61 1.09 -19.05
N LEU A 249 6.28 2.13 -18.28
CA LEU A 249 7.12 2.64 -17.18
C LEU A 249 6.50 2.41 -15.80
N GLY A 250 5.21 2.09 -15.72
CA GLY A 250 4.45 2.01 -14.48
C GLY A 250 4.00 3.40 -14.02
N GLN A 251 4.01 3.65 -12.71
CA GLN A 251 3.73 4.96 -12.15
C GLN A 251 4.84 5.94 -12.52
N VAL A 252 4.45 7.11 -13.02
CA VAL A 252 5.35 8.23 -13.29
C VAL A 252 4.80 9.52 -12.67
N ASP A 253 5.64 10.53 -12.56
CA ASP A 253 5.30 11.79 -11.91
C ASP A 253 4.26 12.60 -12.70
N ALA A 254 3.65 13.59 -12.03
CA ALA A 254 2.65 14.49 -12.61
C ALA A 254 3.15 15.31 -13.82
N ASP A 255 4.46 15.44 -14.02
CA ASP A 255 5.05 16.20 -15.11
C ASP A 255 5.52 15.33 -16.28
N ASP A 256 5.59 14.01 -16.10
CA ASP A 256 6.02 13.10 -17.16
C ASP A 256 4.86 12.80 -18.12
N LEU A 257 5.02 13.21 -19.38
CA LEU A 257 4.02 13.03 -20.44
C LEU A 257 4.09 11.64 -21.10
N ALA A 258 5.05 10.79 -20.71
CA ALA A 258 5.12 9.39 -21.15
C ALA A 258 4.05 8.49 -20.49
N GLY A 259 3.39 8.99 -19.45
CA GLY A 259 2.24 8.36 -18.80
C GLY A 259 0.94 9.05 -19.14
N GLU A 260 -0.16 8.31 -19.02
CA GLU A 260 -1.51 8.83 -19.13
C GLU A 260 -1.98 9.42 -17.78
N PRO A 261 -2.69 10.56 -17.79
CA PRO A 261 -3.07 11.25 -16.57
C PRO A 261 -4.11 10.47 -15.78
N ILE A 262 -3.89 10.39 -14.46
CA ILE A 262 -4.92 9.97 -13.51
C ILE A 262 -5.53 11.23 -12.91
N TYR A 263 -6.81 11.45 -13.17
CA TYR A 263 -7.53 12.62 -12.71
C TYR A 263 -8.11 12.36 -11.34
N LEU A 264 -7.79 13.24 -10.39
CA LEU A 264 -8.36 13.25 -9.06
C LEU A 264 -9.34 14.40 -8.93
N SER A 265 -10.48 14.14 -8.32
CA SER A 265 -11.45 15.16 -7.96
C SER A 265 -11.88 14.96 -6.52
N LEU A 266 -11.79 16.01 -5.72
CA LEU A 266 -12.15 16.04 -4.31
C LEU A 266 -13.05 17.25 -4.10
N ILE A 267 -14.35 17.00 -3.92
CA ILE A 267 -15.37 18.04 -3.85
C ILE A 267 -16.00 18.03 -2.47
N ASN A 268 -15.96 19.16 -1.76
CA ASN A 268 -16.60 19.32 -0.46
C ASN A 268 -18.13 19.23 -0.60
N LYS A 269 -18.77 18.32 0.15
CA LYS A 269 -20.24 18.19 0.14
C LYS A 269 -20.95 19.26 0.95
N THR A 270 -20.25 19.88 1.89
CA THR A 270 -20.82 20.85 2.82
C THR A 270 -19.98 22.13 2.77
N PRO A 271 -19.99 22.85 1.63
CA PRO A 271 -19.25 24.10 1.52
C PRO A 271 -19.79 25.09 2.55
N GLN A 272 -18.95 25.44 3.53
CA GLN A 272 -19.27 26.54 4.43
C GLN A 272 -18.95 27.85 3.71
N PRO A 273 -19.82 28.87 3.80
CA PRO A 273 -19.50 30.17 3.22
C PRO A 273 -18.22 30.72 3.87
N GLU A 274 -17.33 31.33 3.09
CA GLU A 274 -16.18 32.05 3.63
C GLU A 274 -16.67 33.17 4.53
N ILE A 275 -16.61 32.96 5.85
CA ILE A 275 -16.90 34.02 6.81
C ILE A 275 -15.61 34.83 6.96
N VAL A 276 -15.53 35.97 6.27
CA VAL A 276 -14.52 36.98 6.57
C VAL A 276 -14.81 37.53 7.97
N LEU A 277 -14.13 36.98 8.97
CA LEU A 277 -14.30 37.40 10.36
C LEU A 277 -13.75 38.82 10.52
N SER A 278 -14.54 39.70 11.14
CA SER A 278 -14.04 41.00 11.57
C SER A 278 -12.94 40.84 12.63
N GLU A 279 -12.05 41.82 12.81
CA GLU A 279 -11.02 41.78 13.86
C GLU A 279 -11.61 41.55 15.27
N ARG A 280 -12.85 42.00 15.50
CA ARG A 280 -13.58 41.78 16.76
C ARG A 280 -13.98 40.32 16.94
N ASP A 281 -14.39 39.66 15.86
CA ASP A 281 -14.82 38.27 15.89
C ASP A 281 -13.63 37.31 15.89
N GLN A 282 -12.51 37.67 15.24
CA GLN A 282 -11.23 36.98 15.40
C GLN A 282 -10.76 37.00 16.86
N ARG A 283 -10.75 38.17 17.51
CA ARG A 283 -10.39 38.28 18.95
C ARG A 283 -11.33 37.49 19.87
N ARG A 284 -12.62 37.40 19.51
CA ARG A 284 -13.58 36.56 20.25
C ARG A 284 -13.31 35.07 20.06
N LEU A 285 -12.94 34.66 18.85
CA LEU A 285 -12.58 33.29 18.53
C LEU A 285 -11.28 32.89 19.23
N GLU A 286 -10.25 33.73 19.18
CA GLU A 286 -8.99 33.56 19.93
C GLU A 286 -9.25 33.42 21.43
N LYS A 287 -10.13 34.25 22.00
CA LYS A 287 -10.50 34.15 23.40
C LYS A 287 -11.20 32.82 23.70
N LYS A 288 -12.16 32.39 22.87
CA LYS A 288 -12.79 31.06 23.01
C LYS A 288 -11.76 29.93 22.93
N PHE A 289 -10.83 30.02 21.99
CA PHE A 289 -9.76 29.04 21.76
C PHE A 289 -8.77 28.99 22.93
N SER A 290 -8.57 30.10 23.66
CA SER A 290 -7.77 30.11 24.89
C SER A 290 -8.47 29.51 26.13
N GLU A 291 -9.79 29.31 26.08
CA GLU A 291 -10.63 28.92 27.22
C GLU A 291 -11.04 27.43 27.20
N GLY A 292 -10.43 26.60 26.35
CA GLY A 292 -10.80 25.19 26.23
C GLY A 292 -9.87 24.32 25.39
N VAL A 293 -10.32 23.09 25.14
CA VAL A 293 -9.64 22.12 24.27
C VAL A 293 -10.27 22.24 22.88
N ILE A 294 -9.46 22.63 21.90
CA ILE A 294 -9.88 22.77 20.51
C ILE A 294 -9.77 21.43 19.80
N TYR A 295 -10.77 21.13 18.99
CA TYR A 295 -10.84 19.92 18.16
C TYR A 295 -11.38 20.25 16.77
N ASN A 296 -11.11 19.37 15.81
CA ASN A 296 -11.56 19.52 14.43
C ASN A 296 -12.95 18.91 14.24
N LEU A 297 -13.79 19.56 13.45
CA LEU A 297 -15.01 19.00 12.87
C LEU A 297 -14.76 18.82 11.37
N PRO A 298 -14.30 17.64 10.91
CA PRO A 298 -14.06 17.39 9.50
C PRO A 298 -15.37 17.45 8.70
N SER A 299 -15.26 17.86 7.44
CA SER A 299 -16.37 17.81 6.47
C SER A 299 -16.22 16.59 5.56
N LYS A 300 -17.34 16.07 5.06
CA LYS A 300 -17.35 15.00 4.06
C LYS A 300 -17.04 15.57 2.68
N ALA A 301 -16.11 14.95 1.99
CA ALA A 301 -15.79 15.22 0.59
C ALA A 301 -16.07 13.99 -0.28
N GLN A 302 -16.54 14.23 -1.51
CA GLN A 302 -16.62 13.20 -2.54
C GLN A 302 -15.25 13.08 -3.22
N LEU A 303 -14.62 11.92 -3.13
CA LEU A 303 -13.36 11.61 -3.80
C LEU A 303 -13.63 10.71 -5.01
N ILE A 304 -13.22 11.18 -6.19
CA ILE A 304 -13.35 10.46 -7.46
C ILE A 304 -11.97 10.39 -8.11
N VAL A 305 -11.54 9.19 -8.49
CA VAL A 305 -10.30 8.95 -9.25
C VAL A 305 -10.67 8.33 -10.60
N ASN A 306 -10.29 9.01 -11.68
CA ASN A 306 -10.59 8.59 -13.05
C ASN A 306 -9.31 8.31 -13.84
N PHE A 307 -9.32 7.21 -14.61
CA PHE A 307 -8.25 6.81 -15.52
C PHE A 307 -8.85 6.23 -16.79
N GLN A 308 -8.37 6.65 -17.98
CA GLN A 308 -8.84 6.14 -19.28
C GLN A 308 -10.38 6.10 -19.42
N ASN A 309 -11.06 7.18 -19.01
CA ASN A 309 -12.52 7.31 -18.98
C ASN A 309 -13.26 6.29 -18.09
N LYS A 310 -12.56 5.60 -17.20
CA LYS A 310 -13.13 4.73 -16.17
C LYS A 310 -12.90 5.34 -14.80
N THR A 311 -13.92 5.23 -13.95
CA THR A 311 -13.80 5.60 -12.53
C THR A 311 -13.19 4.42 -11.78
N LEU A 312 -11.95 4.61 -11.30
CA LEU A 312 -11.22 3.60 -10.54
C LEU A 312 -11.66 3.56 -9.07
N LEU A 313 -11.97 4.74 -8.52
CA LEU A 313 -12.39 4.92 -7.14
C LEU A 313 -13.46 6.00 -7.07
N ASN A 314 -14.51 5.75 -6.30
CA ASN A 314 -15.54 6.72 -5.98
C ASN A 314 -16.00 6.47 -4.54
N THR A 315 -15.56 7.31 -3.61
CA THR A 315 -15.83 7.12 -2.18
C THR A 315 -15.97 8.46 -1.46
N GLU A 316 -16.53 8.43 -0.26
CA GLU A 316 -16.60 9.58 0.63
C GLU A 316 -15.46 9.52 1.66
N VAL A 317 -14.81 10.67 1.87
CA VAL A 317 -13.70 10.80 2.83
C VAL A 317 -13.92 12.00 3.75
N ASP A 318 -13.45 11.88 5.00
CA ASP A 318 -13.45 12.97 5.97
C ASP A 318 -12.22 13.86 5.77
N VAL A 319 -12.43 15.14 5.46
CA VAL A 319 -11.35 16.12 5.22
C VAL A 319 -11.42 17.21 6.27
N VAL A 320 -10.37 17.34 7.06
CA VAL A 320 -10.26 18.35 8.13
C VAL A 320 -10.23 19.76 7.56
N GLN A 321 -9.52 19.97 6.45
CA GLN A 321 -9.32 21.28 5.81
C GLN A 321 -10.63 21.91 5.32
N TYR A 322 -11.61 21.10 4.96
CA TYR A 322 -12.96 21.54 4.57
C TYR A 322 -13.91 21.74 5.74
N GLY A 323 -13.45 21.38 6.94
CA GLY A 323 -14.19 21.45 8.18
C GLY A 323 -14.00 22.78 8.93
N SER A 324 -14.44 22.77 10.18
CA SER A 324 -14.27 23.87 11.12
C SER A 324 -13.64 23.39 12.42
N GLN A 325 -13.28 24.31 13.32
CA GLN A 325 -12.80 23.99 14.66
C GLN A 325 -13.82 24.43 15.70
N ASP A 326 -13.94 23.66 16.79
CA ASP A 326 -14.77 24.00 17.94
C ASP A 326 -14.04 23.69 19.25
N VAL A 327 -14.62 24.11 20.38
CA VAL A 327 -13.96 24.12 21.69
C VAL A 327 -14.77 23.40 22.74
N LEU A 328 -14.14 22.44 23.41
CA LEU A 328 -14.61 21.93 24.69
C LEU A 328 -14.20 22.89 25.82
N THR A 329 -15.18 23.53 26.44
CA THR A 329 -14.92 24.51 27.51
C THR A 329 -14.20 23.90 28.71
N LYS A 330 -13.24 24.63 29.30
CA LYS A 330 -12.50 24.23 30.53
C LYS A 330 -13.42 23.76 31.67
N GLN A 331 -14.61 24.35 31.81
CA GLN A 331 -15.58 24.02 32.87
C GLN A 331 -16.03 22.55 32.86
N MET A 332 -16.03 21.89 31.69
CA MET A 332 -16.39 20.47 31.59
C MET A 332 -15.37 19.57 32.30
N PHE A 333 -14.11 20.01 32.40
CA PHE A 333 -13.02 19.25 33.03
C PHE A 333 -12.82 19.59 34.52
N ASP A 334 -13.62 20.52 35.08
CA ASP A 334 -13.51 21.00 36.46
C ASP A 334 -14.33 20.17 37.49
N ILE A 335 -15.03 19.10 37.07
CA ILE A 335 -15.93 18.29 37.91
C ILE A 335 -15.15 17.28 38.76
N ARG A 336 -15.08 17.52 40.09
CA ARG A 336 -14.27 16.74 41.05
C ARG A 336 -14.67 15.27 41.26
N LYS A 337 -15.90 14.87 40.94
CA LYS A 337 -16.41 13.51 41.22
C LYS A 337 -16.39 12.57 40.00
N GLN A 338 -16.42 13.14 38.80
CA GLN A 338 -16.47 12.43 37.51
C GLN A 338 -15.78 13.31 36.46
N PRO A 339 -14.45 13.14 36.27
CA PRO A 339 -13.74 13.91 35.26
C PRO A 339 -14.19 13.46 33.87
N VAL A 340 -14.60 14.41 33.03
CA VAL A 340 -14.95 14.13 31.63
C VAL A 340 -13.77 13.49 30.93
N LYS A 341 -14.03 12.32 30.33
CA LYS A 341 -13.09 11.57 29.50
C LYS A 341 -13.43 11.85 28.05
N VAL A 342 -12.41 12.16 27.25
CA VAL A 342 -12.58 12.43 25.82
C VAL A 342 -11.64 11.54 25.04
N GLU A 343 -12.18 10.86 24.04
CA GLU A 343 -11.42 10.10 23.05
C GLU A 343 -11.50 10.82 21.70
N PHE A 344 -10.37 10.95 21.02
CA PHE A 344 -10.27 11.58 19.70
C PHE A 344 -9.91 10.55 18.64
N TYR A 345 -10.29 10.83 17.39
CA TYR A 345 -9.69 10.19 16.22
C TYR A 345 -8.36 10.89 15.93
N PRO A 346 -7.19 10.27 16.18
CA PRO A 346 -5.91 10.98 16.08
C PRO A 346 -5.61 11.50 14.67
N HIS A 347 -6.13 10.81 13.64
CA HIS A 347 -5.93 11.18 12.24
C HIS A 347 -6.80 12.36 11.77
N LEU A 348 -7.93 12.62 12.45
CA LEU A 348 -8.84 13.74 12.13
C LEU A 348 -8.76 14.87 13.17
N GLY A 349 -8.33 14.58 14.40
CA GLY A 349 -8.44 15.50 15.53
C GLY A 349 -9.89 15.74 15.95
N ALA A 350 -10.81 14.89 15.51
CA ALA A 350 -12.23 14.96 15.82
C ALA A 350 -12.54 14.15 17.08
N ILE A 351 -13.58 14.55 17.80
CA ILE A 351 -14.06 13.80 18.97
C ILE A 351 -14.70 12.50 18.50
N LYS A 352 -14.22 11.38 19.04
CA LYS A 352 -14.81 10.06 18.87
C LYS A 352 -15.89 9.81 19.92
N GLN A 353 -15.58 10.08 21.19
CA GLN A 353 -16.49 9.84 22.30
C GLN A 353 -16.21 10.78 23.47
N ILE A 354 -17.28 11.16 24.18
CA ILE A 354 -17.22 11.87 25.47
C ILE A 354 -17.95 11.02 26.51
N THR A 355 -17.32 10.76 27.65
CA THR A 355 -17.89 9.96 28.75
C THR A 355 -17.73 10.72 30.09
N GLN A 356 -18.73 10.65 30.97
CA GLN A 356 -18.74 11.25 32.31
C GLN A 356 -18.54 10.21 33.40
#